data_AF-A0A503ATE4-F1
#
_entry.id   AF-A0A503ATE4-F1
#
_cell.length_a   1.000
_cell.length_b   1.000
_cell.length_c   1.000
_cell.angle_alpha   90.00
_cell.angle_beta   90.00
_cell.angle_gamma   90.00
#
_symmetry.space_group_name_H-M   'P 1'
#
loop_
_entity.id
_entity.type
_entity.pdbx_description
1 polymer ?
#
loop_
_entity_poly.entity_id
_entity_poly.type
_entity_poly.pdbx_seq_one_letter_code
_entity_poly.pdbx_strand_id
1 'polypeptide(L)'
;MPHTAPADAAGDTELLALREALRTPTTTPSLAKTFPSPRKRPWSREFPLPVRITRATRRLAHVGGMVPEGCSLKDMERVRCNHRVHVDVIKEILRTLWSFRLLGWLPSDTVYLEHEQIAEIVAAGTKRPADTQDFMPDWFTQRHSVDELKAFRHGKAA
;
A
#
# COMPACT_ATOMS: atom_id res chain seq x y z
N MET A 1 12.45 57.39 20.17
CA MET A 1 12.05 56.70 21.42
C MET A 1 11.44 55.35 21.03
N PRO A 2 12.18 54.23 21.10
CA PRO A 2 11.57 52.91 20.87
C PRO A 2 10.94 52.40 22.17
N HIS A 3 9.63 52.11 22.13
CA HIS A 3 8.90 51.45 23.22
C HIS A 3 9.38 50.01 23.34
N THR A 4 10.05 49.69 24.45
CA THR A 4 10.28 48.30 24.89
C THR A 4 9.11 47.91 25.79
N ALA A 5 8.31 46.95 25.36
CA ALA A 5 7.28 46.35 26.21
C ALA A 5 7.95 45.58 27.36
N PRO A 6 7.42 45.62 28.60
CA PRO A 6 7.96 44.82 29.68
C PRO A 6 7.76 43.33 29.36
N ALA A 7 8.87 42.58 29.38
CA ALA A 7 8.83 41.12 29.31
C ALA A 7 8.27 40.60 30.64
N ASP A 8 7.04 40.08 30.61
CA ASP A 8 6.39 39.46 31.76
C ASP A 8 7.09 38.13 32.10
N ALA A 9 8.15 38.22 32.91
CA ALA A 9 8.94 37.07 33.39
C ALA A 9 8.09 36.00 34.10
N ALA A 10 6.89 36.34 34.58
CA ALA A 10 5.96 35.41 35.21
C ALA A 10 5.37 34.38 34.22
N GLY A 11 5.03 34.80 32.99
CA GLY A 11 4.47 33.90 31.97
C GLY A 11 5.46 32.85 31.48
N ASP A 12 6.74 33.22 31.40
CA ASP A 12 7.81 32.30 30.98
C ASP A 12 8.09 31.24 32.05
N THR A 13 7.98 31.57 33.34
CA THR A 13 8.17 30.59 34.42
C THR A 13 7.09 29.52 34.47
N GLU A 14 5.83 29.89 34.21
CA GLU A 14 4.73 28.92 34.15
C GLU A 14 4.87 27.99 32.93
N LEU A 15 5.26 28.54 31.78
CA LEU A 15 5.50 27.74 30.57
C LEU A 15 6.70 26.80 30.73
N LEU A 16 7.75 27.22 31.44
CA LEU A 16 8.90 26.36 31.75
C LEU A 16 8.51 25.24 32.72
N ALA A 17 7.75 25.55 33.78
CA ALA A 17 7.26 24.56 34.73
C ALA A 17 6.35 23.52 34.06
N LEU A 18 5.49 23.94 33.13
CA LEU A 18 4.60 23.05 32.39
C LEU A 18 5.38 22.15 31.42
N ARG A 19 6.44 22.67 30.80
CA ARG A 19 7.33 21.91 29.92
C ARG A 19 8.18 20.89 30.68
N GLU A 20 8.55 21.19 31.91
CA GLU A 20 9.26 20.30 32.80
C GLU A 20 8.35 19.17 33.33
N ALA A 21 7.11 19.50 33.69
CA ALA A 21 6.07 18.52 34.04
C ALA A 21 5.74 17.56 32.87
N LEU A 22 5.77 18.04 31.62
CA LEU A 22 5.58 17.19 30.45
C LEU A 22 6.78 16.27 30.14
N ARG A 23 7.99 16.62 30.63
CA ARG A 23 9.19 15.77 30.50
C ARG A 23 9.27 14.68 31.55
N THR A 24 8.65 14.86 32.71
CA THR A 24 8.64 13.82 33.74
C THR A 24 7.85 12.61 33.25
N PRO A 25 8.47 11.42 33.16
CA PRO A 25 7.79 10.21 32.69
C PRO A 25 6.69 9.87 33.68
N THR A 26 5.44 9.92 33.23
CA THR A 26 4.29 9.70 34.09
C THR A 26 4.25 8.24 34.53
N THR A 27 4.27 8.00 35.85
CA THR A 27 4.18 6.67 36.48
C THR A 27 2.79 6.06 36.37
N THR A 28 1.79 6.83 35.90
CA THR A 28 0.44 6.33 35.67
C THR A 28 0.46 5.29 34.54
N PRO A 29 0.01 4.05 34.80
CA PRO A 29 -0.09 3.05 33.75
C PRO A 29 -1.04 3.56 32.67
N SER A 30 -0.55 3.60 31.43
CA SER A 30 -1.34 4.04 30.29
C SER A 30 -2.65 3.24 30.20
N LEU A 31 -3.78 3.96 30.18
CA LEU A 31 -5.11 3.41 29.87
C LEU A 31 -5.16 2.68 28.51
N ALA A 32 -4.21 2.93 27.60
CA ALA A 32 -4.11 2.19 26.35
C ALA A 32 -3.75 0.69 26.59
N LYS A 33 -3.13 0.35 27.73
CA LYS A 33 -2.80 -1.04 28.09
C LYS A 33 -3.99 -1.84 28.62
N THR A 34 -5.08 -1.20 29.05
CA THR A 34 -6.30 -1.89 29.53
C THR A 34 -7.23 -2.32 28.40
N PHE A 35 -7.04 -1.81 27.19
CA PHE A 35 -7.79 -2.28 26.03
C PHE A 35 -7.17 -3.59 25.52
N PRO A 36 -7.98 -4.62 25.21
CA PRO A 36 -7.46 -5.85 24.62
C PRO A 36 -6.79 -5.50 23.29
N SER A 37 -5.46 -5.53 23.26
CA SER A 37 -4.71 -5.38 22.02
C SER A 37 -5.12 -6.52 21.09
N PRO A 38 -5.49 -6.27 19.83
CA PRO A 38 -5.76 -7.35 18.89
C PRO A 38 -4.51 -8.24 18.81
N ARG A 39 -4.62 -9.49 19.28
CA ARG A 39 -3.51 -10.48 19.38
C ARG A 39 -2.84 -10.82 18.04
N LYS A 40 -3.32 -10.25 16.93
CA LYS A 40 -2.70 -10.39 15.61
C LYS A 40 -1.85 -9.15 15.37
N ARG A 41 -0.55 -9.23 15.67
CA ARG A 41 0.40 -8.29 15.07
C ARG A 41 0.13 -8.28 13.57
N PRO A 42 -0.03 -7.13 12.90
CA PRO A 42 -0.13 -7.10 11.46
C PRO A 42 1.22 -7.59 10.90
N TRP A 43 1.25 -8.85 10.47
CA TRP A 43 2.36 -9.57 9.82
C TRP A 43 2.93 -8.80 8.62
N SER A 44 2.22 -7.78 8.15
CA SER A 44 2.64 -6.98 7.00
C SER A 44 3.98 -6.28 7.18
N ARG A 45 4.37 -5.85 8.41
CA ARG A 45 5.69 -5.21 8.62
C ARG A 45 6.88 -6.15 8.42
N GLU A 46 6.66 -7.46 8.48
CA GLU A 46 7.73 -8.46 8.40
C GLU A 46 8.15 -8.73 6.95
N PHE A 47 7.31 -8.34 5.98
CA PHE A 47 7.62 -8.51 4.57
C PHE A 47 8.40 -7.31 3.99
N PRO A 48 9.42 -7.56 3.14
CA PRO A 48 10.13 -6.51 2.42
C PRO A 48 9.18 -5.56 1.68
N LEU A 49 9.58 -4.29 1.53
CA LEU A 49 8.76 -3.28 0.86
C LEU A 49 8.32 -3.69 -0.56
N PRO A 50 9.19 -4.25 -1.43
CA PRO A 50 8.77 -4.68 -2.77
C PRO A 50 7.63 -5.71 -2.74
N VAL A 51 7.73 -6.70 -1.85
CA VAL A 51 6.69 -7.73 -1.66
C VAL A 51 5.36 -7.10 -1.22
N ARG A 52 5.41 -6.10 -0.34
CA ARG A 52 4.20 -5.38 0.10
C ARG A 52 3.55 -4.59 -1.04
N ILE A 53 4.36 -3.93 -1.87
CA ILE A 53 3.90 -3.17 -3.04
C ILE A 53 3.27 -4.11 -4.07
N THR A 54 3.90 -5.26 -4.37
CA THR A 54 3.33 -6.28 -5.26
C THR A 54 1.98 -6.80 -4.76
N ARG A 55 1.87 -7.11 -3.46
CA ARG A 55 0.59 -7.55 -2.87
C ARG A 55 -0.47 -6.46 -2.91
N ALA A 56 -0.10 -5.21 -2.63
CA ALA A 56 -1.00 -4.07 -2.71
C ALA A 56 -1.49 -3.84 -4.15
N THR A 57 -0.58 -3.93 -5.13
CA THR A 57 -0.86 -3.82 -6.56
C THR A 57 -1.88 -4.86 -7.01
N ARG A 58 -1.64 -6.14 -6.71
CA ARG A 58 -2.59 -7.21 -7.00
C ARG A 58 -3.94 -6.93 -6.37
N ARG A 59 -3.97 -6.56 -5.08
CA ARG A 59 -5.23 -6.30 -4.40
C ARG A 59 -6.00 -5.15 -5.05
N LEU A 60 -5.32 -4.05 -5.39
CA LEU A 60 -5.93 -2.89 -6.04
C LEU A 60 -6.45 -3.22 -7.44
N ALA A 61 -5.72 -4.01 -8.23
CA ALA A 61 -6.16 -4.46 -9.55
C ALA A 61 -7.53 -5.16 -9.49
N HIS A 62 -7.75 -6.02 -8.49
CA HIS A 62 -9.01 -6.76 -8.31
C HIS A 62 -10.12 -5.98 -7.60
N VAL A 63 -9.85 -4.80 -7.02
CA VAL A 63 -10.87 -3.97 -6.32
C VAL A 63 -11.17 -2.66 -7.06
N GLY A 64 -10.92 -2.61 -8.38
CA GLY A 64 -11.31 -1.48 -9.23
C GLY A 64 -10.16 -0.63 -9.77
N GLY A 65 -8.90 -0.94 -9.44
CA GLY A 65 -7.74 -0.15 -9.88
C GLY A 65 -7.49 -0.17 -11.39
N MET A 66 -8.15 -1.07 -12.12
CA MET A 66 -8.09 -1.23 -13.57
C MET A 66 -9.45 -1.01 -14.24
N VAL A 67 -10.36 -0.29 -13.57
CA VAL A 67 -11.73 -0.03 -14.00
C VAL A 67 -11.95 1.48 -13.97
N PRO A 68 -12.67 2.10 -14.93
CA PRO A 68 -12.80 3.56 -15.01
C PRO A 68 -13.38 4.21 -13.75
N GLU A 69 -14.26 3.53 -13.02
CA GLU A 69 -14.82 4.01 -11.74
C GLU A 69 -13.77 4.08 -10.62
N GLY A 70 -12.65 3.36 -10.78
CA GLY A 70 -11.55 3.33 -9.83
C GLY A 70 -11.83 2.50 -8.57
N CYS A 71 -10.95 2.63 -7.58
CA CYS A 71 -11.12 1.99 -6.28
C CYS A 71 -11.95 2.84 -5.33
N SER A 72 -12.80 2.19 -4.53
CA SER A 72 -13.48 2.85 -3.42
C SER A 72 -12.47 3.37 -2.37
N LEU A 73 -12.80 4.48 -1.69
CA LEU A 73 -11.97 5.01 -0.58
C LEU A 73 -11.75 3.95 0.51
N LYS A 74 -12.79 3.14 0.80
CA LYS A 74 -12.76 2.08 1.79
C LYS A 74 -11.74 0.98 1.42
N ASP A 75 -11.67 0.61 0.14
CA ASP A 75 -10.73 -0.42 -0.30
C ASP A 75 -9.30 0.11 -0.38
N MET A 76 -9.10 1.36 -0.80
CA MET A 76 -7.77 1.99 -0.74
C MET A 76 -7.25 2.08 0.70
N GLU A 77 -8.10 2.49 1.65
CA GLU A 77 -7.75 2.55 3.06
C GLU A 77 -7.42 1.16 3.63
N ARG A 78 -8.21 0.16 3.25
CA ARG A 78 -7.97 -1.24 3.61
C ARG A 78 -6.63 -1.74 3.08
N VAL A 79 -6.30 -1.48 1.82
CA VAL A 79 -5.01 -1.84 1.22
C VAL A 79 -3.87 -1.12 1.93
N ARG A 80 -4.01 0.19 2.21
CA ARG A 80 -3.04 0.98 2.96
C ARG A 80 -2.74 0.35 4.32
N CYS A 81 -3.77 0.03 5.09
CA CYS A 81 -3.63 -0.56 6.41
C CYS A 81 -3.04 -1.97 6.36
N ASN A 82 -3.55 -2.82 5.46
CA ASN A 82 -3.13 -4.21 5.36
C ASN A 82 -1.69 -4.34 4.88
N HIS A 83 -1.28 -3.58 3.87
CA HIS A 83 0.04 -3.67 3.27
C HIS A 83 1.03 -2.63 3.81
N ARG A 84 0.59 -1.70 4.66
CA ARG A 84 1.42 -0.64 5.25
C ARG A 84 2.25 0.10 4.20
N VAL A 85 1.56 0.53 3.14
CA VAL A 85 2.10 1.37 2.07
C VAL A 85 1.61 2.81 2.26
N HIS A 86 2.40 3.78 1.81
CA HIS A 86 2.01 5.19 1.89
C HIS A 86 0.93 5.53 0.85
N VAL A 87 0.19 6.62 1.10
CA VAL A 87 -0.86 7.09 0.17
C VAL A 87 -0.28 7.41 -1.21
N ASP A 88 0.93 7.97 -1.27
CA ASP A 88 1.57 8.30 -2.55
C ASP A 88 1.93 7.05 -3.35
N VAL A 89 2.36 5.98 -2.67
CA VAL A 89 2.58 4.66 -3.30
C VAL A 89 1.27 4.09 -3.85
N ILE A 90 0.15 4.26 -3.13
CA ILE A 90 -1.17 3.83 -3.66
C ILE A 90 -1.53 4.59 -4.93
N LYS A 91 -1.33 5.92 -4.95
CA LYS A 91 -1.60 6.74 -6.14
C LYS A 91 -0.73 6.31 -7.33
N GLU A 92 0.55 6.02 -7.08
CA GLU A 92 1.46 5.51 -8.09
C GLU A 92 0.99 4.16 -8.63
N ILE A 93 0.70 3.19 -7.75
CA ILE A 93 0.15 1.89 -8.13
C ILE A 93 -1.10 2.05 -9.01
N LEU A 94 -2.04 2.93 -8.64
CA LEU A 94 -3.26 3.14 -9.41
C LEU A 94 -2.98 3.73 -10.80
N ARG A 95 -2.05 4.67 -10.93
CA ARG A 95 -1.63 5.21 -12.23
C ARG A 95 -0.98 4.12 -13.10
N THR A 96 -0.12 3.31 -12.51
CA THR A 96 0.54 2.19 -13.20
C THR A 96 -0.49 1.15 -13.64
N LEU A 97 -1.41 0.74 -12.77
CA LEU A 97 -2.48 -0.21 -13.10
C LEU A 97 -3.43 0.30 -14.18
N TRP A 98 -3.76 1.60 -14.16
CA TRP A 98 -4.57 2.19 -15.21
C TRP A 98 -3.85 2.17 -16.56
N SER A 99 -2.57 2.52 -16.59
CA SER A 99 -1.75 2.47 -17.80
C SER A 99 -1.59 1.04 -18.31
N PHE A 100 -1.37 0.08 -17.41
CA PHE A 100 -1.31 -1.34 -17.69
C PHE A 100 -2.61 -1.85 -18.33
N ARG A 101 -3.76 -1.40 -17.81
CA ARG A 101 -5.08 -1.70 -18.38
C ARG A 101 -5.25 -1.15 -19.80
N LEU A 102 -4.76 0.07 -20.06
CA LEU A 102 -4.83 0.70 -21.39
C LEU A 102 -3.98 -0.04 -22.42
N LEU A 103 -2.91 -0.72 -21.98
CA LEU A 103 -2.09 -1.61 -22.80
C LEU A 103 -2.75 -3.00 -23.05
N GLY A 104 -3.98 -3.19 -22.56
CA GLY A 104 -4.77 -4.41 -22.76
C GLY A 104 -4.54 -5.50 -21.73
N TRP A 105 -3.70 -5.26 -20.72
CA TRP A 105 -3.46 -6.21 -19.64
C TRP A 105 -4.63 -6.31 -18.67
N LEU A 106 -4.74 -7.45 -18.00
CA LEU A 106 -5.89 -7.83 -17.18
C LEU A 106 -5.52 -7.91 -15.70
N PRO A 107 -6.51 -7.77 -14.78
CA PRO A 107 -6.28 -7.97 -13.35
C PRO A 107 -5.68 -9.34 -13.03
N SER A 108 -6.08 -10.39 -13.75
CA SER A 108 -5.54 -11.75 -13.59
C SER A 108 -4.04 -11.83 -13.86
N ASP A 109 -3.49 -10.97 -14.71
CA ASP A 109 -2.06 -10.97 -15.03
C ASP A 109 -1.21 -10.49 -13.84
N THR A 110 -1.80 -9.73 -12.91
CA THR A 110 -1.15 -9.26 -11.67
C THR A 110 -0.97 -10.38 -10.62
N VAL A 111 -1.53 -11.57 -10.88
CA VAL A 111 -1.39 -12.73 -10.00
C VAL A 111 0.01 -13.34 -10.08
N TYR A 112 0.62 -13.30 -11.26
CA TYR A 112 1.95 -13.87 -11.51
C TYR A 112 3.03 -12.81 -11.80
N LEU A 113 2.64 -11.59 -12.16
CA LEU A 113 3.56 -10.46 -12.32
C LEU A 113 3.81 -9.73 -10.99
N GLU A 114 5.06 -9.33 -10.78
CA GLU A 114 5.45 -8.41 -9.72
C GLU A 114 5.20 -6.94 -10.11
N HIS A 115 5.10 -6.06 -9.11
CA HIS A 115 4.85 -4.63 -9.40
C HIS A 115 5.94 -4.01 -10.28
N GLU A 116 7.21 -4.34 -10.04
CA GLU A 116 8.33 -3.82 -10.83
C GLU A 116 8.22 -4.24 -12.31
N GLN A 117 7.89 -5.51 -12.57
CA GLN A 117 7.65 -6.00 -13.94
C GLN A 117 6.46 -5.29 -14.61
N ILE A 118 5.39 -5.02 -13.86
CA ILE A 118 4.24 -4.26 -14.37
C ILE A 118 4.69 -2.83 -14.73
N ALA A 119 5.48 -2.19 -13.88
CA ALA A 119 6.00 -0.85 -14.13
C ALA A 119 6.91 -0.82 -15.38
N GLU A 120 7.76 -1.83 -15.57
CA GLU A 120 8.59 -1.98 -16.77
C GLU A 120 7.76 -2.17 -18.04
N ILE A 121 6.74 -3.03 -18.00
CA ILE A 121 5.80 -3.24 -19.12
C ILE A 121 5.12 -1.92 -19.51
N VAL A 122 4.68 -1.15 -18.52
CA VAL A 122 4.04 0.15 -18.73
C VAL A 122 5.04 1.15 -19.32
N ALA A 123 6.26 1.22 -18.78
CA ALA A 123 7.30 2.12 -19.27
C ALA A 123 7.72 1.79 -20.72
N ALA A 124 7.77 0.50 -21.06
CA ALA A 124 8.06 0.02 -22.41
C ALA A 124 6.89 0.18 -23.40
N GLY A 125 5.67 0.46 -22.91
CA GLY A 125 4.47 0.52 -23.74
C GLY A 125 4.06 -0.84 -24.32
N THR A 126 4.45 -1.93 -23.66
CA THR A 126 4.23 -3.29 -24.18
C THR A 126 2.77 -3.69 -24.08
N LYS A 127 2.12 -3.90 -25.23
CA LYS A 127 0.76 -4.41 -25.29
C LYS A 127 0.69 -5.86 -24.80
N ARG A 128 -0.43 -6.24 -24.19
CA ARG A 128 -0.66 -7.62 -23.77
C ARG A 128 -0.62 -8.55 -25.00
N PRO A 129 0.24 -9.58 -25.03
CA PRO A 129 0.22 -10.57 -26.10
C PRO A 129 -1.06 -11.42 -26.04
N ALA A 130 -1.37 -12.12 -27.14
CA ALA A 130 -2.47 -13.08 -27.18
C ALA A 130 -2.27 -14.25 -26.20
N ASP A 131 -0.99 -14.55 -25.92
CA ASP A 131 -0.56 -15.60 -25.01
C ASP A 131 0.48 -15.05 -24.04
N THR A 132 0.22 -15.18 -22.75
CA THR A 132 1.09 -14.66 -21.67
C THR A 132 1.95 -15.74 -21.03
N GLN A 133 2.05 -16.94 -21.63
CA GLN A 133 2.85 -18.04 -21.09
C GLN A 133 4.30 -17.63 -20.75
N ASP A 134 4.95 -16.84 -21.62
CA ASP A 134 6.35 -16.41 -21.42
C ASP A 134 6.52 -15.47 -20.20
N PHE A 135 5.43 -14.89 -19.70
CA PHE A 135 5.43 -14.03 -18.53
C PHE A 135 5.13 -14.80 -17.23
N MET A 136 4.76 -16.08 -17.33
CA MET A 136 4.43 -16.89 -16.16
C MET A 136 5.69 -17.52 -15.57
N PRO A 137 6.09 -17.17 -14.34
CA PRO A 137 7.25 -17.75 -13.69
C PRO A 137 6.99 -19.20 -13.28
N ASP A 138 8.05 -20.00 -13.17
CA ASP A 138 7.97 -21.44 -12.86
C ASP A 138 7.19 -21.75 -11.58
N TRP A 139 7.34 -20.93 -10.55
CA TRP A 139 6.63 -21.13 -9.29
C TRP A 139 5.10 -21.03 -9.47
N PHE A 140 4.64 -20.25 -10.45
CA PHE A 140 3.22 -20.06 -10.74
C PHE A 140 2.69 -21.23 -11.56
N THR A 141 3.42 -21.64 -12.59
CA THR A 141 3.03 -22.76 -13.46
C THR A 141 3.00 -24.10 -12.71
N GLN A 142 3.91 -24.31 -11.76
CA GLN A 142 3.93 -25.52 -10.92
C GLN A 142 2.75 -25.63 -9.94
N ARG A 143 2.08 -24.51 -9.61
CA ARG A 143 1.00 -24.46 -8.62
C ARG A 143 -0.38 -24.62 -9.22
N HIS A 144 -0.50 -24.61 -10.55
CA HIS A 144 -1.78 -24.57 -11.25
C HIS A 144 -1.85 -25.72 -12.24
N SER A 145 -3.07 -26.24 -12.41
CA SER A 145 -3.37 -27.21 -13.45
C SER A 145 -3.23 -26.59 -14.85
N VAL A 146 -3.11 -27.45 -15.86
CA VAL A 146 -3.01 -27.01 -17.27
C VAL A 146 -4.24 -26.18 -17.68
N ASP A 147 -5.43 -26.56 -17.19
CA ASP A 147 -6.68 -25.85 -17.50
C ASP A 147 -6.74 -24.47 -16.82
N GLU A 148 -6.29 -24.35 -15.58
CA GLU A 148 -6.16 -23.06 -14.88
C GLU A 148 -5.17 -22.15 -15.61
N LEU A 149 -3.99 -22.68 -15.99
CA LEU A 149 -3.01 -21.91 -16.75
C LEU A 149 -3.57 -21.44 -18.10
N LYS A 150 -4.34 -22.28 -18.78
CA LYS A 150 -5.04 -21.90 -20.01
C LYS A 150 -6.06 -20.79 -19.77
N ALA A 151 -6.78 -20.82 -18.64
CA ALA A 151 -7.68 -19.74 -18.25
C ALA A 151 -6.92 -18.42 -18.04
N PHE A 152 -5.82 -18.44 -17.28
CA PHE A 152 -4.97 -17.27 -17.05
C PHE A 152 -4.38 -16.69 -18.34
N ARG A 153 -3.85 -17.54 -19.24
CA ARG A 153 -3.28 -17.12 -20.53
C ARG A 153 -4.28 -16.30 -21.36
N HIS A 154 -5.53 -16.76 -21.39
CA HIS A 154 -6.60 -16.14 -22.17
C HIS A 154 -7.45 -15.14 -21.38
N GLY A 155 -7.05 -14.79 -20.15
CA GLY A 155 -7.75 -13.77 -19.38
C GLY A 155 -9.11 -14.18 -18.84
N LYS A 156 -9.41 -15.48 -18.79
CA LYS A 156 -10.59 -16.00 -18.11
C LYS A 156 -10.27 -16.12 -16.63
N ALA A 157 -11.11 -15.53 -15.78
CA ALA A 157 -10.98 -15.71 -14.34
C ALA A 157 -11.06 -17.20 -14.00
N ALA A 158 -10.05 -17.69 -13.27
CA ALA A 158 -10.15 -18.94 -12.52
C ALA A 158 -11.04 -18.72 -11.29
#